data_AF-A0A2T1G952-F1
#
_entry.id   AF-A0A2T1G952-F1
#
_cell.length_a   1.000
_cell.length_b   1.000
_cell.length_c   1.000
_cell.angle_alpha   90.00
_cell.angle_beta   90.00
_cell.angle_gamma   90.00
#
_symmetry.space_group_name_H-M   'P 1'
#
loop_
_entity.id
_entity.type
_entity.pdbx_description
1 polymer ?
#
loop_
_entity_poly.entity_id
_entity_poly.type
_entity_poly.pdbx_seq_one_letter_code
_entity_poly.pdbx_strand_id
1 'polypeptide(L)'
;MNLATATLAQSSTTAAQLWHQLESAESSEEIDQLLQSLWQTQETQELAVDAHADLADQIDAEIAGITARMQYLIELHSKALNKLQGWRERLDQTVLYFNECGVLTSETVGKHRRITVKENPPTCEVLIDSSQLPELYRRVETKTVISADKKAIADAWKQGMPVDGTRVFRKRKVVYSLLPGNNLHSLQANQTLESRSSDKTQSKKRR
;
A
#
# COMPACT_ATOMS: atom_id res chain seq x y z
N MET A 1 10.49 -0.63 24.63
CA MET A 1 9.73 0.62 24.48
C MET A 1 10.70 1.67 23.95
N ASN A 2 10.37 2.43 22.90
CA ASN A 2 11.27 3.46 22.39
C ASN A 2 11.21 4.72 23.29
N LEU A 3 12.22 5.59 23.22
CA LEU A 3 12.32 6.75 24.11
C LEU A 3 11.09 7.66 24.00
N ALA A 4 10.62 7.96 22.79
CA ALA A 4 9.45 8.79 22.55
C ALA A 4 8.18 8.24 23.24
N THR A 5 7.93 6.93 23.14
CA THR A 5 6.81 6.28 23.84
C THR A 5 6.94 6.34 25.35
N ALA A 6 8.14 6.17 25.89
CA ALA A 6 8.38 6.21 27.33
C ALA A 6 8.17 7.62 27.88
N THR A 7 8.70 8.64 27.19
CA THR A 7 8.56 10.05 27.59
C THR A 7 7.10 10.52 27.52
N LEU A 8 6.35 10.13 26.48
CA LEU A 8 4.93 10.45 26.37
C LEU A 8 4.10 9.77 27.46
N ALA A 9 4.37 8.49 27.73
CA ALA A 9 3.69 7.75 28.80
C ALA A 9 3.98 8.36 30.19
N GLN A 10 5.25 8.70 30.45
CA GLN A 10 5.66 9.31 31.71
C GLN A 10 5.01 10.67 31.90
N SER A 11 5.15 11.60 30.94
CA SER A 11 4.56 12.94 31.03
C SER A 11 3.04 12.91 31.23
N SER A 12 2.33 12.04 30.50
CA SER A 12 0.88 11.87 30.64
C SER A 12 0.48 11.34 32.02
N THR A 13 1.26 10.39 32.57
CA THR A 13 0.99 9.81 33.90
C THR A 13 1.28 10.81 35.01
N THR A 14 2.39 11.54 34.90
CA THR A 14 2.76 12.59 35.86
C THR A 14 1.74 13.73 35.86
N ALA A 15 1.26 14.15 34.68
CA ALA A 15 0.21 15.17 34.59
C ALA A 15 -1.08 14.73 35.30
N ALA A 16 -1.53 13.48 35.10
CA ALA A 16 -2.70 12.94 35.78
C ALA A 16 -2.54 12.90 37.31
N GLN A 17 -1.35 12.56 37.80
CA GLN A 17 -1.05 12.55 39.24
C GLN A 17 -1.05 13.95 39.84
N LEU A 18 -0.46 14.94 39.16
CA LEU A 18 -0.44 16.33 39.59
C LEU A 18 -1.86 16.92 39.64
N TRP A 19 -2.74 16.56 38.70
CA TRP A 19 -4.16 16.96 38.75
C TRP A 19 -4.88 16.42 39.98
N HIS A 20 -4.67 15.14 40.32
CA HIS A 20 -5.26 14.57 41.53
C HIS A 20 -4.72 15.22 42.82
N GLN A 21 -3.45 15.60 42.84
CA GLN A 21 -2.85 16.31 43.97
C GLN A 21 -3.42 17.73 44.12
N LEU A 22 -3.65 18.42 43.01
CA LEU A 22 -4.27 19.75 42.98
C LEU A 22 -5.71 19.72 43.53
N GLU A 23 -6.50 18.69 43.20
CA GLU A 23 -7.86 18.50 43.75
C GLU A 23 -7.87 18.33 45.27
N SER A 24 -6.79 17.82 45.85
CA SER A 24 -6.64 17.59 47.29
C SER A 24 -5.85 18.67 48.04
N ALA A 25 -5.37 19.70 47.35
CA ALA A 25 -4.52 20.73 47.96
C ALA A 25 -5.34 21.68 48.84
N GLU A 26 -4.86 21.90 50.08
CA GLU A 26 -5.58 22.71 51.08
C GLU A 26 -4.99 24.11 51.25
N SER A 27 -3.74 24.33 50.80
CA SER A 27 -3.04 25.61 50.96
C SER A 27 -2.77 26.31 49.63
N SER A 28 -2.84 27.64 49.64
CA SER A 28 -2.58 28.48 48.45
C SER A 28 -1.16 28.28 47.91
N GLU A 29 -0.18 28.09 48.79
CA GLU A 29 1.24 27.93 48.40
C GLU A 29 1.50 26.56 47.74
N GLU A 30 0.84 25.50 48.21
CA GLU A 30 0.86 24.18 47.60
C GLU A 30 0.16 24.17 46.23
N ILE A 31 -0.96 24.88 46.12
CA ILE A 31 -1.68 25.07 44.84
C ILE A 31 -0.78 25.73 43.79
N ASP A 32 -0.07 26.80 44.15
CA ASP A 32 0.80 27.53 43.23
C ASP A 32 1.98 26.65 42.74
N GLN A 33 2.57 25.86 43.63
CA GLN A 33 3.64 24.92 43.28
C GLN A 33 3.15 23.79 42.35
N LEU A 34 1.96 23.26 42.60
CA LEU A 34 1.35 22.22 41.75
C LEU A 34 0.97 22.77 40.37
N LEU A 35 0.47 24.01 40.29
CA LEU A 35 0.19 24.68 39.02
C LEU A 35 1.46 24.92 38.19
N GLN A 36 2.54 25.37 38.82
CA GLN A 36 3.82 25.54 38.14
C GLN A 36 4.36 24.21 37.60
N SER A 37 4.22 23.13 38.39
CA SER A 37 4.61 21.77 37.99
C SER A 37 3.75 21.21 36.85
N LEU A 38 2.45 21.52 36.85
CA LEU A 38 1.53 21.17 35.77
C LEU A 38 1.91 21.86 34.46
N TRP A 39 2.26 23.15 34.47
CA TRP A 39 2.70 23.86 33.28
C TRP A 39 3.97 23.27 32.66
N GLN A 40 4.98 22.97 33.50
CA GLN A 40 6.21 22.31 33.01
C GLN A 40 5.93 20.92 32.44
N THR A 41 5.02 20.18 33.07
CA THR A 41 4.63 18.84 32.58
C THR A 41 3.86 18.93 31.27
N GLN A 42 3.02 19.96 31.10
CA GLN A 42 2.30 20.21 29.85
C GLN A 42 3.27 20.52 28.70
N GLU A 43 4.24 21.40 28.89
CA GLU A 43 5.28 21.69 27.88
C GLU A 43 6.06 20.42 27.50
N THR A 44 6.43 19.61 28.49
CA THR A 44 7.09 18.32 28.26
C THR A 44 6.20 17.33 27.50
N GLN A 45 4.90 17.33 27.77
CA GLN A 45 3.93 16.47 27.09
C GLN A 45 3.74 16.89 25.63
N GLU A 46 3.66 18.19 25.33
CA GLU A 46 3.57 18.71 23.97
C GLU A 46 4.78 18.27 23.14
N LEU A 47 6.00 18.46 23.67
CA LEU A 47 7.23 17.99 23.03
C LEU A 47 7.26 16.46 22.85
N ALA A 48 6.73 15.70 23.80
CA ALA A 48 6.66 14.24 23.72
C ALA A 48 5.68 13.76 22.64
N VAL A 49 4.57 14.49 22.43
CA VAL A 49 3.62 14.22 21.34
C VAL A 49 4.28 14.47 19.98
N ASP A 50 4.95 15.62 19.83
CA ASP A 50 5.66 15.97 18.60
C ASP A 50 6.76 14.95 18.29
N ALA A 51 7.61 14.60 19.26
CA ALA A 51 8.65 13.60 19.08
C ALA A 51 8.08 12.21 18.72
N HIS A 52 6.89 11.87 19.20
CA HIS A 52 6.21 10.62 18.84
C HIS A 52 5.67 10.65 17.41
N ALA A 53 5.09 11.78 16.99
CA ALA A 53 4.62 11.98 15.62
C ALA A 53 5.78 11.99 14.61
N ASP A 54 6.88 12.69 14.91
CA ASP A 54 8.08 12.72 14.07
C ASP A 54 8.68 11.32 13.87
N LEU A 55 8.70 10.52 14.94
CA LEU A 55 9.18 9.14 14.84
C LEU A 55 8.26 8.27 13.95
N ALA A 56 6.94 8.48 14.03
CA ALA A 56 6.01 7.79 13.16
C ALA A 56 6.24 8.18 11.68
N ASP A 57 6.42 9.47 11.39
CA ASP A 57 6.71 9.95 10.04
C ASP A 57 8.05 9.43 9.49
N GLN A 58 9.08 9.34 10.35
CA GLN A 58 10.36 8.73 9.99
C GLN A 58 10.20 7.25 9.63
N ILE A 59 9.44 6.49 10.42
CA ILE A 59 9.17 5.07 10.15
C ILE A 59 8.40 4.93 8.83
N ASP A 60 7.39 5.76 8.58
CA ASP A 60 6.62 5.73 7.33
C ASP A 60 7.51 6.05 6.11
N ALA A 61 8.44 7.01 6.24
CA ALA A 61 9.42 7.32 5.20
C ALA A 61 10.40 6.16 4.95
N GLU A 62 10.87 5.48 5.99
CA GLU A 62 11.72 4.29 5.86
C GLU A 62 10.99 3.13 5.18
N ILE A 63 9.73 2.88 5.57
CA ILE A 63 8.87 1.87 4.94
C ILE A 63 8.71 2.18 3.45
N ALA A 64 8.44 3.44 3.09
CA ALA A 64 8.32 3.85 1.70
C ALA A 64 9.63 3.63 0.92
N GLY A 65 10.78 4.02 1.50
CA GLY A 65 12.10 3.84 0.89
C GLY A 65 12.48 2.37 0.68
N ILE A 66 12.22 1.51 1.67
CA ILE A 66 12.46 0.05 1.56
C ILE A 66 11.54 -0.56 0.50
N THR A 67 10.27 -0.17 0.48
CA THR A 67 9.28 -0.67 -0.50
C THR A 67 9.69 -0.31 -1.92
N ALA A 68 10.14 0.94 -2.16
CA ALA A 68 10.61 1.38 -3.47
C ALA A 68 11.85 0.60 -3.92
N ARG A 69 12.80 0.35 -3.02
CA ARG A 69 14.00 -0.46 -3.32
C ARG A 69 13.63 -1.91 -3.68
N MET A 70 12.67 -2.49 -2.95
CA MET A 70 12.16 -3.84 -3.25
C MET A 70 11.52 -3.90 -4.64
N GLN A 71 10.63 -2.96 -4.97
CA GLN A 71 9.99 -2.89 -6.29
C GLN A 71 11.02 -2.77 -7.41
N TYR A 72 12.02 -1.92 -7.24
CA TYR A 72 13.11 -1.79 -8.22
C TYR A 72 13.86 -3.10 -8.45
N LEU A 73 14.20 -3.83 -7.38
CA LEU A 73 14.88 -5.13 -7.49
C LEU A 73 14.02 -6.19 -8.19
N ILE A 74 12.72 -6.22 -7.89
CA ILE A 74 11.76 -7.09 -8.58
C ILE A 74 11.78 -6.78 -10.08
N GLU A 75 11.62 -5.51 -10.47
CA GLU A 75 11.63 -5.11 -11.88
C GLU A 75 12.95 -5.46 -12.59
N LEU A 76 14.08 -5.23 -11.93
CA LEU A 76 15.40 -5.54 -12.47
C LEU A 76 15.54 -7.03 -12.78
N HIS A 77 15.17 -7.89 -11.82
CA HIS A 77 15.27 -9.34 -12.00
C HIS A 77 14.21 -9.88 -12.95
N SER A 78 12.99 -9.34 -12.95
CA SER A 78 11.96 -9.68 -13.93
C SER A 78 12.42 -9.36 -15.36
N LYS A 79 13.09 -8.23 -15.59
CA LYS A 79 13.68 -7.91 -16.90
C LYS A 79 14.74 -8.92 -17.32
N ALA A 80 15.61 -9.32 -16.40
CA ALA A 80 16.64 -10.32 -16.67
C ALA A 80 16.02 -11.69 -16.99
N LEU A 81 15.00 -12.13 -16.23
CA LEU A 81 14.28 -13.36 -16.47
C LEU A 81 13.58 -13.36 -17.84
N ASN A 82 12.86 -12.28 -18.17
CA ASN A 82 12.19 -12.15 -19.46
C ASN A 82 13.17 -12.25 -20.64
N LYS A 83 14.37 -11.67 -20.49
CA LYS A 83 15.42 -11.78 -21.52
C LYS A 83 15.90 -13.23 -21.70
N LEU A 84 16.12 -13.96 -20.60
CA LEU A 84 16.53 -15.37 -20.65
C LEU A 84 15.43 -16.27 -21.19
N GLN A 85 14.17 -16.03 -20.81
CA GLN A 85 13.01 -16.74 -21.34
C GLN A 85 12.88 -16.51 -22.85
N GLY A 86 12.98 -15.25 -23.31
CA GLY A 86 12.97 -14.95 -24.74
C GLY A 86 14.13 -15.58 -25.50
N TRP A 87 15.31 -15.74 -24.89
CA TRP A 87 16.40 -16.51 -25.50
C TRP A 87 16.10 -18.00 -25.58
N ARG A 88 15.50 -18.59 -24.54
CA ARG A 88 15.10 -20.00 -24.53
C ARG A 88 14.05 -20.29 -25.60
N GLU A 89 13.04 -19.44 -25.71
CA GLU A 89 11.99 -19.54 -26.73
C GLU A 89 12.55 -19.44 -28.13
N ARG A 90 13.45 -18.47 -28.40
CA ARG A 90 14.10 -18.35 -29.71
C ARG A 90 14.94 -19.57 -30.07
N LEU A 91 15.61 -20.19 -29.09
CA LEU A 91 16.34 -21.44 -29.31
C LEU A 91 15.38 -22.56 -29.75
N ASP A 92 14.25 -22.72 -29.06
CA ASP A 92 13.25 -23.72 -29.42
C ASP A 92 12.61 -23.43 -30.79
N GLN A 93 12.26 -22.17 -31.07
CA GLN A 93 11.75 -21.74 -32.37
C GLN A 93 12.73 -22.02 -33.51
N THR A 94 14.04 -21.83 -33.28
CA THR A 94 15.07 -22.12 -34.28
C THR A 94 15.12 -23.62 -34.59
N VAL A 95 15.00 -24.47 -33.57
CA VAL A 95 14.95 -25.93 -33.75
C VAL A 95 13.70 -26.34 -34.53
N LEU A 96 12.54 -25.78 -34.20
CA LEU A 96 11.29 -26.04 -34.92
C LEU A 96 11.38 -25.59 -36.39
N TYR A 97 11.85 -24.38 -36.65
CA TYR A 97 12.06 -23.87 -38.01
C TYR A 97 12.96 -24.79 -38.84
N PHE A 98 14.09 -25.25 -38.29
CA PHE A 98 14.96 -26.20 -38.99
C PHE A 98 14.33 -27.57 -39.19
N ASN A 99 13.45 -28.02 -38.30
CA ASN A 99 12.69 -29.24 -38.51
C ASN A 99 11.67 -29.09 -39.65
N GLU A 100 10.94 -27.97 -39.68
CA GLU A 100 9.96 -27.63 -40.73
C GLU A 100 10.60 -27.52 -42.12
N CYS A 101 11.78 -26.90 -42.21
CA CYS A 101 12.54 -26.81 -43.46
C CYS A 101 13.30 -28.10 -43.83
N GLY A 102 13.16 -29.18 -43.05
CA GLY A 102 13.79 -30.48 -43.31
C GLY A 102 15.30 -30.53 -43.05
N VAL A 103 15.88 -29.50 -42.43
CA VAL A 103 17.30 -29.46 -42.04
C VAL A 103 17.57 -30.36 -40.84
N LEU A 104 16.64 -30.42 -39.88
CA LEU A 104 16.68 -31.32 -38.72
C LEU A 104 15.57 -32.37 -38.81
N THR A 105 15.88 -33.62 -38.48
CA THR A 105 14.88 -34.68 -38.30
C THR A 105 14.15 -34.54 -36.97
N SER A 106 12.97 -35.18 -36.83
CA SER A 106 12.17 -35.17 -35.59
C SER A 106 12.93 -35.68 -34.37
N GLU A 107 13.99 -36.45 -34.59
CA GLU A 107 14.95 -36.84 -33.57
C GLU A 107 16.38 -36.59 -34.06
N THR A 108 17.17 -35.84 -33.28
CA THR A 108 18.58 -35.54 -33.58
C THR A 108 19.44 -35.82 -32.35
N VAL A 109 20.52 -36.60 -32.52
CA VAL A 109 21.42 -37.02 -31.44
C VAL A 109 22.78 -36.31 -31.58
N GLY A 110 23.18 -35.57 -30.55
CA GLY A 110 24.52 -35.03 -30.40
C GLY A 110 25.43 -35.94 -29.57
N LYS A 111 26.65 -35.48 -29.26
CA LYS A 111 27.65 -36.30 -28.52
C LYS A 111 27.18 -36.78 -27.15
N HIS A 112 26.40 -35.95 -26.45
CA HIS A 112 25.96 -36.22 -25.07
C HIS A 112 24.47 -35.96 -24.82
N ARG A 113 23.74 -35.43 -25.81
CA ARG A 113 22.36 -34.96 -25.65
C ARG A 113 21.55 -35.25 -26.91
N ARG A 114 20.23 -35.32 -26.76
CA ARG A 114 19.27 -35.54 -27.84
C ARG A 114 18.24 -34.41 -27.86
N ILE A 115 17.82 -34.04 -29.06
CA ILE A 115 16.68 -33.15 -29.31
C ILE A 115 15.59 -33.99 -29.97
N THR A 116 14.37 -33.92 -29.44
CA THR A 116 13.20 -34.59 -30.01
C THR A 116 12.08 -33.58 -30.18
N VAL A 117 11.61 -33.42 -31.41
CA VAL A 117 10.40 -32.64 -31.72
C VAL A 117 9.20 -33.57 -31.58
N LYS A 118 8.22 -33.18 -30.77
CA LYS A 118 6.99 -33.93 -30.53
C LYS A 118 5.79 -33.02 -30.76
N GLU A 119 4.74 -33.59 -31.32
CA GLU A 119 3.44 -32.93 -31.39
C GLU A 119 2.71 -33.06 -30.06
N ASN A 120 2.07 -31.98 -29.63
CA ASN A 120 1.12 -32.05 -28.53
C ASN A 120 -0.15 -32.80 -28.98
N PRO A 121 -0.89 -33.43 -28.05
CA PRO A 121 -2.20 -33.97 -28.37
C PRO A 121 -3.10 -32.89 -28.99
N PRO A 122 -4.01 -33.27 -29.91
CA PRO A 122 -4.89 -32.31 -30.56
C PRO A 122 -5.73 -31.59 -29.50
N THR A 123 -5.66 -30.26 -29.51
CA THR A 123 -6.53 -29.39 -28.72
C THR A 123 -7.60 -28.84 -29.66
N CYS A 124 -8.86 -28.84 -29.22
CA CYS A 124 -9.97 -28.31 -30.00
C CYS A 124 -10.54 -27.05 -29.34
N GLU A 125 -10.81 -26.04 -30.17
CA GLU A 125 -11.59 -24.87 -29.78
C GLU A 125 -13.04 -25.10 -30.18
N VAL A 126 -13.97 -24.84 -29.25
CA VAL A 126 -15.40 -24.95 -29.53
C VAL A 126 -15.85 -23.64 -30.20
N LEU A 127 -16.10 -23.69 -31.50
CA LEU A 127 -16.49 -22.52 -32.30
C LEU A 127 -18.00 -22.22 -32.28
N ILE A 128 -18.79 -23.12 -31.70
CA ILE A 128 -20.25 -23.02 -31.62
C ILE A 128 -20.71 -22.86 -30.17
N ASP A 129 -21.93 -22.36 -29.97
CA ASP A 129 -22.48 -22.27 -28.62
C ASP A 129 -22.58 -23.67 -27.99
N SER A 130 -22.27 -23.74 -26.69
CA SER A 130 -22.27 -24.98 -25.92
C SER A 130 -23.65 -25.65 -25.92
N SER A 131 -24.72 -24.87 -26.11
CA SER A 131 -26.09 -25.38 -26.22
C SER A 131 -26.33 -26.22 -27.49
N GLN A 132 -25.61 -25.92 -28.57
CA GLN A 132 -25.72 -26.55 -29.90
C GLN A 132 -24.79 -27.77 -30.05
N LEU A 133 -23.88 -27.98 -29.09
CA LEU A 133 -23.05 -29.18 -29.06
C LEU A 133 -23.92 -30.44 -28.85
N PRO A 134 -23.49 -31.60 -29.36
CA PRO A 134 -24.13 -32.87 -29.04
C PRO A 134 -24.18 -33.09 -27.52
N GLU A 135 -25.27 -33.68 -27.04
CA GLU A 135 -25.52 -33.90 -25.60
C GLU A 135 -24.39 -34.63 -24.88
N LEU A 136 -23.72 -35.56 -25.57
CA LEU A 136 -22.55 -36.29 -25.08
C LEU A 136 -21.36 -35.39 -24.68
N TYR A 137 -21.30 -34.17 -25.20
CA TYR A 137 -20.23 -33.20 -24.94
C TYR A 137 -20.73 -31.96 -24.18
N ARG A 138 -22.01 -31.93 -23.77
CA ARG A 138 -22.59 -30.85 -22.97
C ARG A 138 -22.47 -31.16 -21.49
N ARG A 139 -21.96 -30.20 -20.72
CA ARG A 139 -21.94 -30.27 -19.25
C ARG A 139 -22.81 -29.17 -18.68
N VAL A 140 -23.96 -29.55 -18.10
CA VAL A 140 -24.91 -28.63 -17.49
C VAL A 140 -24.62 -28.55 -16.00
N GLU A 141 -23.98 -27.46 -15.56
CA GLU A 141 -23.76 -27.19 -14.13
C GLU A 141 -24.76 -26.14 -13.63
N THR A 142 -25.72 -26.57 -12.81
CA THR A 142 -26.65 -25.63 -12.15
C THR A 142 -26.03 -25.16 -10.84
N LYS A 143 -25.39 -24.00 -10.84
CA LYS A 143 -24.82 -23.38 -9.63
C LYS A 143 -25.73 -22.27 -9.13
N THR A 144 -26.51 -22.53 -8.08
CA THR A 144 -27.16 -21.47 -7.29
C THR A 144 -26.14 -20.87 -6.32
N VAL A 145 -25.54 -19.75 -6.70
CA VAL A 145 -24.61 -19.02 -5.82
C VAL A 145 -25.39 -18.04 -4.96
N ILE A 146 -25.66 -18.42 -3.72
CA ILE A 146 -26.18 -17.50 -2.70
C ILE A 146 -24.96 -16.87 -2.02
N SER A 147 -24.77 -15.57 -2.20
CA SER A 147 -23.68 -14.82 -1.56
C SER A 147 -24.25 -13.62 -0.81
N ALA A 148 -23.63 -13.31 0.34
CA ALA A 148 -24.05 -12.20 1.17
C ALA A 148 -23.58 -10.87 0.55
N ASP A 149 -24.51 -9.92 0.38
CA ASP A 149 -24.18 -8.55 0.00
C ASP A 149 -23.65 -7.79 1.22
N LYS A 150 -22.34 -7.89 1.43
CA LYS A 150 -21.64 -7.22 2.54
C LYS A 150 -21.74 -5.70 2.48
N LYS A 151 -21.95 -5.11 1.29
CA LYS A 151 -22.07 -3.64 1.15
C LYS A 151 -23.44 -3.20 1.64
N ALA A 152 -24.51 -3.85 1.18
CA ALA A 152 -25.87 -3.58 1.63
C ALA A 152 -26.00 -3.76 3.16
N ILE A 153 -25.41 -4.83 3.71
CA ILE A 153 -25.37 -5.07 5.16
C ILE A 153 -24.66 -3.91 5.88
N ALA A 154 -23.48 -3.49 5.40
CA ALA A 154 -22.73 -2.39 6.01
C ALA A 154 -23.47 -1.06 5.95
N ASP A 155 -24.17 -0.78 4.84
CA ASP A 155 -24.94 0.44 4.67
C ASP A 155 -26.20 0.46 5.55
N ALA A 156 -26.88 -0.67 5.72
CA ALA A 156 -27.97 -0.81 6.70
C ALA A 156 -27.50 -0.47 8.12
N TRP A 157 -26.33 -0.97 8.52
CA TRP A 157 -25.72 -0.61 9.81
C TRP A 157 -25.36 0.87 9.93
N LYS A 158 -24.93 1.54 8.85
CA LYS A 158 -24.70 2.99 8.85
C LYS A 158 -25.99 3.79 9.03
N GLN A 159 -27.10 3.28 8.51
CA GLN A 159 -28.44 3.87 8.64
C GLN A 159 -29.13 3.49 9.96
N GLY A 160 -28.49 2.70 10.83
CA GLY A 160 -29.04 2.28 12.12
C GLY A 160 -30.01 1.09 12.04
N MET A 161 -30.09 0.40 10.90
CA MET A 161 -30.88 -0.81 10.74
C MET A 161 -30.00 -2.05 11.02
N PRO A 162 -30.21 -2.76 12.14
CA PRO A 162 -29.46 -3.98 12.42
C PRO A 162 -29.88 -5.09 11.45
N VAL A 163 -28.89 -5.87 10.97
CA VAL A 163 -29.12 -7.06 10.14
C VAL A 163 -28.81 -8.30 10.97
N ASP A 164 -29.79 -9.20 11.09
CA ASP A 164 -29.65 -10.43 11.87
C ASP A 164 -28.47 -11.29 11.39
N GLY A 165 -27.76 -11.90 12.34
CA GLY A 165 -26.56 -12.70 12.06
C GLY A 165 -25.29 -11.90 11.77
N THR A 166 -25.30 -10.58 11.94
CA THR A 166 -24.14 -9.71 11.67
C THR A 166 -23.71 -8.92 12.90
N ARG A 167 -22.41 -8.62 13.01
CA ARG A 167 -21.83 -7.84 14.12
C ARG A 167 -20.98 -6.70 13.59
N VAL A 168 -21.18 -5.50 14.12
CA VAL A 168 -20.39 -4.31 13.76
C VAL A 168 -19.14 -4.22 14.62
N PHE A 169 -18.00 -4.02 13.96
CA PHE A 169 -16.73 -3.69 14.61
C PHE A 169 -16.26 -2.33 14.11
N ARG A 170 -15.98 -1.40 15.03
CA ARG A 170 -15.36 -0.11 14.72
C ARG A 170 -13.88 -0.19 15.08
N LYS A 171 -13.01 -0.24 14.07
CA LYS A 171 -11.56 -0.16 14.29
C LYS A 171 -11.18 1.30 14.55
N ARG A 172 -10.47 1.56 15.65
CA ARG A 172 -9.82 2.86 15.88
C ARG A 172 -8.54 2.92 15.06
N LYS A 173 -8.20 4.11 14.55
CA LYS A 173 -6.95 4.39 13.83
C LYS A 173 -6.29 5.62 14.46
N VAL A 174 -4.97 5.57 14.60
CA VAL A 174 -4.15 6.72 14.98
C VAL A 174 -3.88 7.56 13.73
N VAL A 175 -4.01 8.87 13.85
CA VAL A 175 -3.77 9.83 12.76
C VAL A 175 -2.83 10.90 13.29
N TYR A 176 -1.68 11.04 12.66
CA TYR A 176 -0.73 12.13 12.89
C TYR A 176 -1.02 13.24 11.88
N SER A 177 -1.07 14.50 12.32
CA SER A 177 -1.36 15.64 11.47
C SER A 177 -0.70 16.91 12.02
N LEU A 178 -0.14 17.72 11.15
CA LEU A 178 0.41 19.02 11.52
C LEU A 178 -0.71 20.00 11.91
N LEU A 179 -0.47 20.77 12.97
CA LEU A 179 -1.38 21.84 13.37
C LEU A 179 -1.33 23.02 12.37
N PRO A 180 -2.46 23.71 12.14
CA PRO A 180 -2.58 24.75 11.10
C PRO A 180 -1.66 25.98 11.25
N GLY A 181 -0.94 26.14 12.37
CA GLY A 181 0.00 27.25 12.62
C GLY A 181 1.45 27.02 12.18
N ASN A 182 1.91 25.78 12.01
CA ASN A 182 3.31 25.47 11.70
C ASN A 182 3.67 25.56 10.20
N ASN A 183 2.73 26.00 9.35
CA ASN A 183 2.89 26.08 7.89
C ASN A 183 3.47 27.41 7.38
N LEU A 184 3.99 28.30 8.24
CA LEU A 184 4.49 29.61 7.77
C LEU A 184 5.64 29.48 6.77
N HIS A 185 6.51 28.48 6.93
CA HIS A 185 7.62 28.24 6.00
C HIS A 185 7.20 27.58 4.68
N SER A 186 6.16 26.75 4.67
CA SER A 186 5.65 26.11 3.45
C SER A 186 4.79 27.05 2.59
N LEU A 187 4.12 28.04 3.21
CA LEU A 187 3.39 29.08 2.49
C LEU A 187 4.32 30.08 1.77
N GLN A 188 5.48 30.41 2.33
CA GLN A 188 6.44 31.33 1.69
C GLN A 188 7.16 30.71 0.48
N ALA A 189 7.41 29.40 0.48
CA ALA A 189 8.04 28.69 -0.64
C ALA A 189 7.12 28.62 -1.87
N ASN A 190 5.80 28.47 -1.67
CA ASN A 190 4.83 28.46 -2.78
C ASN A 190 4.58 29.87 -3.35
N GLN A 191 4.65 30.93 -2.53
CA GLN A 191 4.53 32.31 -3.01
C GLN A 191 5.75 32.78 -3.83
N THR A 192 6.94 32.20 -3.63
CA THR A 192 8.13 32.53 -4.44
C THR A 192 8.18 31.79 -5.79
N LEU A 193 7.47 30.67 -5.93
CA LEU A 193 7.32 29.95 -7.20
C LEU A 193 6.24 30.57 -8.10
N GLU A 194 5.14 31.06 -7.53
CA GLU A 194 4.07 31.73 -8.28
C GLU A 194 4.44 33.15 -8.76
N SER A 195 5.32 33.84 -8.04
CA SER A 195 5.85 35.16 -8.45
C SER A 195 6.94 35.08 -9.52
N ARG A 196 7.52 33.90 -9.77
CA ARG A 196 8.49 33.67 -10.88
C ARG A 196 7.83 33.17 -12.17
N SER A 197 6.62 32.59 -12.10
CA SER A 197 5.90 32.09 -13.27
C SER A 197 5.01 33.14 -13.95
N SER A 198 4.69 34.24 -13.26
CA SER A 198 3.83 35.32 -13.76
C SER A 198 4.54 36.33 -14.68
N ASP A 199 5.87 36.28 -14.80
CA ASP A 199 6.66 37.29 -15.53
C ASP A 199 7.13 36.87 -16.94
N LYS A 200 6.60 35.76 -17.50
CA LYS A 200 7.05 35.23 -18.82
C LYS A 200 5.99 35.12 -19.91
N THR A 201 4.83 35.76 -19.79
CA THR A 201 3.77 35.61 -20.80
C THR A 201 3.21 36.92 -21.35
N GLN A 202 4.05 37.93 -21.62
CA GLN A 202 3.67 39.00 -22.55
C GLN A 202 4.86 39.48 -23.38
N SER A 203 5.11 38.85 -24.53
CA SER A 203 5.68 39.51 -25.72
C SER A 203 5.85 38.49 -26.86
N LYS A 204 4.91 38.50 -27.82
CA LYS A 204 5.17 38.45 -29.27
C LYS A 204 3.86 38.31 -30.04
N LYS A 205 3.27 39.46 -30.38
CA LYS A 205 2.46 39.63 -31.58
C LYS A 205 2.93 40.92 -32.23
N ARG A 206 3.68 40.81 -33.33
CA ARG A 206 3.69 41.84 -34.39
C ARG A 206 4.43 41.33 -35.64
N ARG A 207 3.64 41.32 -36.71
CA ARG A 207 3.94 41.45 -38.16
C ARG A 207 4.90 40.47 -38.79
#